data_AF-A0A168HQS1-F1
#
_entry.id   AF-A0A168HQS1-F1
#
_cell.length_a   1.000
_cell.length_b   1.000
_cell.length_c   1.000
_cell.angle_alpha   90.00
_cell.angle_beta   90.00
_cell.angle_gamma   90.00
#
_symmetry.space_group_name_H-M   'P 1'
#
loop_
_entity.id
_entity.type
_entity.pdbx_description
1 polymer ?
#
loop_
_entity_poly.entity_id
_entity_poly.type
_entity_poly.pdbx_seq_one_letter_code
_entity_poly.pdbx_strand_id
1 'polypeptide(L)' 'MLNAESALDKAIVKQATQVGVDYYHEQYATDVVFTSHQIMPSYISNTIFLHGHVKGEKDNLIFISIDYETYEIT' A
#
# COMPACT_ATOMS: atom_id res chain seq x y z
N MET A 1 -12.41 -18.21 9.10
CA MET A 1 -12.75 -17.77 7.72
C MET A 1 -12.32 -16.33 7.62
N LEU A 2 -11.43 -15.96 6.69
CA LEU A 2 -11.15 -14.56 6.40
C LEU A 2 -12.46 -13.95 5.89
N ASN A 3 -13.04 -13.03 6.66
CA ASN A 3 -14.20 -12.28 6.19
C ASN A 3 -13.78 -11.52 4.94
N ALA A 4 -14.61 -11.53 3.90
CA ALA A 4 -14.36 -10.75 2.70
C ALA A 4 -14.17 -9.27 3.08
N GLU A 5 -13.22 -8.59 2.41
CA GLU A 5 -12.94 -7.17 2.64
C GLU A 5 -14.19 -6.30 2.49
N SER A 6 -14.34 -5.37 3.43
CA SER A 6 -15.41 -4.39 3.41
C SER A 6 -15.24 -3.40 2.25
N ALA A 7 -16.30 -2.66 1.94
CA ALA A 7 -16.20 -1.58 0.95
C ALA A 7 -15.20 -0.50 1.37
N LEU A 8 -15.05 -0.27 2.68
CA LEU A 8 -14.08 0.65 3.24
C LEU A 8 -12.65 0.15 3.01
N ASP A 9 -12.39 -1.13 3.30
CA ASP A 9 -11.07 -1.74 3.09
C ASP A 9 -10.63 -1.60 1.62
N LYS A 10 -11.53 -1.86 0.67
CA LYS A 10 -11.25 -1.71 -0.76
C LYS A 10 -10.93 -0.26 -1.15
N ALA A 11 -11.58 0.72 -0.52
CA ALA A 11 -11.31 2.13 -0.75
C ALA A 11 -9.94 2.53 -0.21
N ILE A 12 -9.62 2.09 1.02
CA ILE A 12 -8.30 2.27 1.65
C ILE A 12 -7.20 1.70 0.75
N VAL A 13 -7.35 0.44 0.31
CA VAL A 13 -6.37 -0.24 -0.55
C VAL A 13 -6.17 0.52 -1.85
N LYS A 14 -7.25 0.91 -2.53
CA LYS A 14 -7.16 1.63 -3.80
C LYS A 14 -6.41 2.96 -3.64
N GLN A 15 -6.75 3.74 -2.62
CA GLN A 15 -6.15 5.04 -2.40
C GLN A 15 -4.68 4.94 -1.97
N ALA A 16 -4.38 4.06 -1.01
CA ALA A 16 -3.01 3.83 -0.56
C ALA A 16 -2.12 3.27 -1.69
N THR A 17 -2.67 2.41 -2.55
CA THR A 17 -1.94 1.90 -3.74
C THR A 17 -1.53 3.05 -4.65
N GLN A 18 -2.42 4.02 -4.90
CA GLN A 18 -2.08 5.19 -5.72
C GLN A 18 -1.00 6.05 -5.05
N VAL A 19 -1.16 6.35 -3.76
CA VAL A 19 -0.17 7.11 -2.97
C VAL A 19 1.20 6.45 -3.01
N GLY A 20 1.27 5.12 -2.83
CA GLY A 20 2.53 4.39 -2.89
C GLY A 20 3.16 4.43 -4.29
N VAL A 21 2.37 4.32 -5.35
CA VAL A 21 2.87 4.41 -6.73
C VAL A 21 3.44 5.80 -7.00
N ASP A 22 2.71 6.84 -6.61
CA ASP A 22 3.13 8.22 -6.81
C ASP A 22 4.40 8.53 -6.01
N TYR A 23 4.50 8.05 -4.76
CA TYR A 23 5.69 8.20 -3.93
C TYR A 23 6.94 7.62 -4.58
N TYR A 24 6.88 6.38 -5.09
CA TYR A 24 8.04 5.76 -5.74
C TYR A 24 8.39 6.45 -7.07
N HIS A 25 7.39 6.90 -7.81
CA HIS A 25 7.61 7.64 -9.05
C HIS A 25 8.27 9.00 -8.78
N GLU A 26 7.76 9.78 -7.83
CA GLU A 26 8.23 11.14 -7.54
C GLU A 26 9.58 11.17 -6.80
N GLN A 27 9.76 10.32 -5.80
CA GLN A 27 10.94 10.36 -4.94
C GLN A 27 12.13 9.56 -5.50
N TYR A 28 11.84 8.53 -6.30
CA TYR A 28 12.87 7.59 -6.77
C TYR A 28 12.89 7.41 -8.29
N ALA A 29 12.05 8.13 -9.05
CA ALA A 29 11.90 7.94 -10.50
C ALA A 29 11.67 6.47 -10.88
N THR A 30 10.94 5.73 -10.03
CA THR A 30 10.80 4.28 -10.11
C THR A 30 9.32 3.89 -10.23
N ASP A 31 8.99 3.12 -11.27
CA ASP A 31 7.66 2.53 -11.42
C ASP A 31 7.55 1.23 -10.62
N VAL A 32 6.47 1.09 -9.86
CA VAL A 32 6.25 -0.07 -8.97
C VAL A 32 4.87 -0.68 -9.16
N VAL A 33 4.72 -1.94 -8.73
CA VAL A 33 3.44 -2.66 -8.72
C VAL A 33 3.25 -3.28 -7.34
N PHE A 34 2.20 -2.86 -6.63
CA PHE A 34 1.77 -3.51 -5.40
C PHE A 34 0.89 -4.71 -5.72
N THR A 35 1.16 -5.83 -5.07
CA THR A 35 0.55 -7.15 -5.34
C THR A 35 -0.22 -7.69 -4.15
N SER A 36 0.02 -7.16 -2.95
CA SER A 36 -0.72 -7.51 -1.74
C SER A 36 -0.68 -6.39 -0.71
N HIS A 37 -1.57 -6.48 0.26
CA HIS A 37 -1.71 -5.51 1.32
C HIS A 37 -2.13 -6.15 2.64
N GLN A 38 -1.91 -5.42 3.73
CA GLN A 38 -2.42 -5.74 5.06
C GLN A 38 -2.88 -4.44 5.73
N ILE A 39 -4.17 -4.37 6.07
CA ILE A 39 -4.73 -3.28 6.88
C ILE A 39 -4.63 -3.68 8.34
N MET A 40 -4.03 -2.82 9.17
CA MET A 40 -4.03 -3.01 10.61
C MET A 40 -5.45 -2.81 11.17
N PRO A 41 -5.87 -3.60 12.17
CA PRO A 41 -7.13 -3.31 12.86
C PRO A 41 -7.12 -1.87 13.37
N SER A 42 -8.15 -1.09 13.03
CA SER A 42 -8.19 0.36 13.26
C SER A 42 -8.12 0.77 14.73
N TYR A 43 -8.41 -0.14 15.67
CA TYR A 43 -8.19 0.09 17.10
C TYR A 43 -6.72 0.02 17.53
N ILE A 44 -5.81 -0.40 16.63
CA ILE A 44 -4.36 -0.46 16.85
C ILE A 44 -3.66 0.70 16.14
N SER A 45 -3.94 0.87 14.85
CA SER A 45 -3.33 1.89 14.01
C SER A 45 -4.12 2.07 12.71
N ASN A 46 -4.03 3.26 12.10
CA ASN A 46 -4.54 3.53 10.76
C ASN A 46 -3.54 3.13 9.65
N THR A 47 -2.74 2.09 9.89
CA THR A 47 -1.70 1.68 8.95
C THR A 47 -2.23 0.67 7.93
N ILE A 48 -1.93 0.90 6.65
CA ILE A 48 -1.91 -0.13 5.62
C ILE A 48 -0.47 -0.39 5.19
N PHE A 49 -0.12 -1.66 5.12
CA PHE A 49 1.13 -2.12 4.53
C PHE A 49 0.87 -2.56 3.10
N LEU A 50 1.68 -2.10 2.15
CA LEU A 50 1.65 -2.54 0.76
C LEU A 50 2.95 -3.26 0.42
N HIS A 51 2.82 -4.42 -0.22
CA HIS A 51 3.96 -5.20 -0.70
C HIS A 51 3.89 -5.31 -2.22
N GLY A 52 5.03 -5.20 -2.87
CA GLY A 52 5.10 -5.18 -4.31
C GLY A 52 6.50 -5.44 -4.83
N HIS A 53 6.72 -5.03 -6.06
CA HIS A 53 8.04 -5.06 -6.69
C HIS A 53 8.17 -3.93 -7.71
N VAL A 54 9.41 -3.64 -8.12
CA VAL A 54 9.68 -2.73 -9.24
C VAL A 54 9.08 -3.31 -10.52
N LYS A 55 8.46 -2.45 -11.33
CA LYS A 55 7.76 -2.88 -12.54
C LYS A 55 8.72 -3.54 -13.53
N GLY A 56 8.44 -4.79 -13.88
CA GLY A 56 9.30 -5.61 -14.75
C GLY A 56 10.39 -6.42 -14.01
N GLU A 57 10.63 -6.12 -12.73
CA GLU A 57 11.69 -6.73 -11.93
C GLU A 57 11.09 -7.39 -10.68
N LYS A 58 10.50 -8.58 -10.85
CA LYS A 58 9.72 -9.26 -9.79
C LYS A 58 10.53 -9.63 -8.53
N ASP A 59 11.85 -9.77 -8.66
CA ASP A 59 12.75 -10.09 -7.55
C ASP A 59 13.17 -8.84 -6.75
N ASN A 60 12.96 -7.64 -7.30
CA ASN A 60 13.22 -6.37 -6.63
C ASN A 60 11.98 -5.95 -5.84
N LEU A 61 11.84 -6.58 -4.67
CA LEU A 61 10.72 -6.39 -3.76
C LEU A 61 10.74 -5.00 -3.13
N ILE A 62 9.54 -4.45 -2.94
CA ILE A 62 9.32 -3.19 -2.24
C ILE A 62 8.24 -3.35 -1.18
N PHE A 63 8.32 -2.50 -0.16
CA PHE A 63 7.41 -2.45 0.96
C PHE A 63 7.22 -1.02 1.42
N ILE A 64 5.98 -0.63 1.71
CA ILE A 64 5.67 0.70 2.25
C ILE A 64 4.56 0.60 3.30
N SER A 65 4.72 1.37 4.39
CA SER A 65 3.67 1.65 5.37
C SER A 65 3.06 3.01 5.09
N ILE A 66 1.74 3.08 5.08
CA ILE A 66 0.99 4.32 4.86
C ILE A 66 -0.07 4.46 5.94
N ASP A 67 -0.15 5.62 6.58
CA ASP A 67 -1.34 6.00 7.34
C ASP A 67 -2.47 6.30 6.36
N TYR A 68 -3.55 5.52 6.35
CA TYR A 68 -4.61 5.66 5.36
C TYR A 68 -5.56 6.84 5.61
N GLU A 69 -5.40 7.58 6.70
CA GLU A 69 -6.14 8.82 6.98
C GLU A 69 -5.34 10.05 6.55
N THR A 70 -4.03 10.07 6.83
CA THR A 70 -3.15 11.23 6.56
C THR A 70 -2.31 11.10 5.29
N TYR A 71 -2.16 9.89 4.77
CA TYR A 71 -1.24 9.51 3.71
C TYR A 71 0.25 9.74 4.04
N GLU A 72 0.57 9.84 5.33
CA GLU A 72 1.96 9.84 5.79
C GLU A 72 2.59 8.47 5.55
N ILE A 73 3.83 8.49 5.04
CA ILE A 73 4.63 7.31 4.74
C ILE A 73 5.65 7.13 5.86
N THR A 74 5.77 5.91 6.40
CA THR A 74 6.67 5.54 7.50
C THR A 74 7.53 4.33 7.19
#